data_AF-A0A944RWH7-F1
#
_entry.id   AF-A0A944RWH7-F1
#
_cell.length_a   1.000
_cell.length_b   1.000
_cell.length_c   1.000
_cell.angle_alpha   90.00
_cell.angle_beta   90.00
_cell.angle_gamma   90.00
#
_symmetry.space_group_name_H-M   'P 1'
#
loop_
_entity.id
_entity.type
_entity.pdbx_description
1 polymer ?
#
loop_
_entity_poly.entity_id
_entity_poly.type
_entity_poly.pdbx_seq_one_letter_code
_entity_poly.pdbx_strand_id
1 'polypeptide(L)'
;MMDSTAPRILLVDDTAANLDMLCELLEPEGYRVALAPNGKTALHIAARMVPDLILLDVMMPDMDGFEVCRRLKQDAVTREIPVIFITAQGLTESLVSGFEVGGVDYIAKPFRDQEVLVRVRTHLSIAMLSRQLAERNGLLERKNAELEEEIALRKLLKGQLTGVAEREAENWGLQNIVGRSATIERLLHEVEELQSHAGTPVLIQGESGVGKELVARAVHYGGSRRDGPFVRVDCAQIPRDIVKSFEQRSQALSLLFGHVRGAFEGADDDHDGYFRMAHGGTLYFDE
;
A
#
# COMPACT_ATOMS: atom_id res chain seq x y z
N MET A 1 29.83 -22.43 -9.95
CA MET A 1 29.41 -22.09 -8.57
C MET A 1 28.14 -22.87 -8.33
N MET A 2 28.16 -23.83 -7.40
CA MET A 2 27.04 -24.77 -7.19
C MET A 2 25.83 -24.03 -6.58
N ASP A 3 24.70 -24.05 -7.28
CA ASP A 3 23.42 -23.43 -6.91
C ASP A 3 22.99 -23.83 -5.50
N SER A 4 22.94 -22.88 -4.56
CA SER A 4 22.34 -23.05 -3.23
C SER A 4 20.82 -22.81 -3.23
N THR A 5 20.19 -22.73 -4.41
CA THR A 5 18.81 -22.25 -4.64
C THR A 5 17.87 -23.29 -5.26
N ALA A 6 18.38 -24.48 -5.60
CA ALA A 6 17.58 -25.54 -6.20
C ALA A 6 16.47 -26.02 -5.22
N PRO A 7 15.18 -26.04 -5.64
CA PRO A 7 14.08 -26.50 -4.79
C PRO A 7 14.31 -27.92 -4.30
N ARG A 8 13.94 -28.16 -3.04
CA ARG A 8 14.12 -29.46 -2.38
C ARG A 8 12.82 -30.25 -2.40
N ILE A 9 12.85 -31.45 -2.93
CA ILE A 9 11.70 -32.35 -3.02
C ILE A 9 11.95 -33.57 -2.14
N LEU A 10 11.00 -33.90 -1.28
CA LEU A 10 11.02 -35.14 -0.50
C LEU A 10 10.12 -36.17 -1.17
N LEU A 11 10.71 -37.30 -1.57
CA LEU A 11 10.01 -38.46 -2.10
C LEU A 11 9.77 -39.46 -0.98
N VAL A 12 8.53 -39.92 -0.87
CA VAL A 12 8.11 -40.88 0.15
C VAL A 12 7.36 -42.02 -0.51
N ASP A 13 7.95 -43.20 -0.51
CA ASP A 13 7.39 -44.44 -1.08
C ASP A 13 8.13 -45.62 -0.42
N ASP A 14 7.44 -46.71 -0.10
CA ASP A 14 8.04 -47.89 0.55
C ASP A 14 8.84 -48.76 -0.44
N THR A 15 8.60 -48.57 -1.74
CA THR A 15 9.23 -49.33 -2.81
C THR A 15 10.44 -48.58 -3.36
N ALA A 16 11.64 -49.11 -3.12
CA ALA A 16 12.90 -48.51 -3.56
C ALA A 16 12.94 -48.18 -5.07
N ALA A 17 12.39 -49.05 -5.91
CA ALA A 17 12.34 -48.82 -7.36
C ALA A 17 11.52 -47.57 -7.75
N ASN A 18 10.46 -47.22 -7.01
CA ASN A 18 9.68 -46.00 -7.26
C ASN A 18 10.49 -44.76 -6.86
N LEU A 19 11.20 -44.83 -5.73
CA LEU A 19 12.08 -43.76 -5.26
C LEU A 19 13.21 -43.49 -6.26
N ASP A 20 13.89 -44.54 -6.73
CA ASP A 20 14.99 -44.43 -7.69
C ASP A 20 14.50 -43.84 -9.02
N MET A 21 13.37 -44.31 -9.55
CA MET A 21 12.80 -43.79 -10.80
C MET A 21 12.39 -42.33 -10.70
N LEU A 22 11.71 -41.92 -9.62
CA LEU A 22 11.34 -40.52 -9.41
C LEU A 22 12.57 -39.63 -9.17
N CYS A 23 13.63 -40.16 -8.56
CA CYS A 23 14.90 -39.48 -8.41
C CYS A 23 15.55 -39.21 -9.77
N GLU A 24 15.66 -40.25 -10.61
CA GLU A 24 16.19 -40.14 -11.98
C GLU A 24 15.37 -39.18 -12.87
N LEU A 25 14.08 -39.04 -12.59
CA LEU A 25 13.21 -38.09 -13.29
C LEU A 25 13.42 -36.63 -12.84
N LEU A 26 13.61 -36.38 -11.54
CA LEU A 26 13.57 -35.02 -10.97
C LEU A 26 14.95 -34.36 -10.87
N GLU A 27 16.01 -35.11 -10.62
CA GLU A 27 17.36 -34.54 -10.51
C GLU A 27 17.85 -33.85 -11.81
N PRO A 28 17.63 -34.41 -13.02
CA PRO A 28 18.02 -33.75 -14.27
C PRO A 28 17.32 -32.42 -14.53
N GLU A 29 16.12 -32.23 -13.97
CA GLU A 29 15.36 -30.97 -14.04
C GLU A 29 15.87 -29.91 -13.05
N GLY A 30 16.92 -30.23 -12.28
CA GLY A 30 17.58 -29.29 -11.36
C GLY A 30 17.00 -29.28 -9.94
N TYR A 31 16.17 -30.27 -9.57
CA TYR A 31 15.66 -30.40 -8.21
C TYR A 31 16.63 -31.16 -7.31
N ARG A 32 16.67 -30.78 -6.02
CA ARG A 32 17.40 -31.53 -4.99
C ARG A 32 16.46 -32.53 -4.35
N VAL A 33 16.71 -33.82 -4.54
CA VAL A 33 15.81 -34.88 -4.10
C VAL A 33 16.30 -35.49 -2.79
N ALA A 34 15.36 -35.77 -1.88
CA ALA A 34 15.58 -36.55 -0.68
C ALA A 34 14.60 -37.71 -0.62
N LEU A 35 15.06 -38.86 -0.12
CA LEU A 35 14.29 -40.10 -0.14
C LEU A 35 13.89 -40.53 1.27
N ALA A 36 12.66 -40.99 1.43
CA ALA A 36 12.15 -41.57 2.66
C ALA A 36 11.40 -42.88 2.38
N PRO A 37 11.90 -44.04 2.86
CA PRO A 37 11.28 -45.34 2.58
C PRO A 37 10.03 -45.64 3.45
N ASN A 38 9.63 -44.71 4.33
CA ASN A 38 8.44 -44.86 5.17
C ASN A 38 8.03 -43.52 5.80
N GLY A 39 6.80 -43.45 6.30
CA GLY A 39 6.22 -42.26 6.93
C GLY A 39 7.00 -41.71 8.12
N LYS A 40 7.57 -42.57 8.98
CA LYS A 40 8.39 -42.11 10.14
C LYS A 40 9.63 -41.36 9.70
N THR A 41 10.33 -41.89 8.68
CA THR A 41 11.52 -41.27 8.11
C THR A 41 11.15 -39.98 7.39
N ALA A 42 10.02 -39.96 6.68
CA ALA A 42 9.52 -38.77 6.00
C ALA A 42 9.28 -37.60 6.97
N LEU A 43 8.59 -37.84 8.10
CA LEU A 43 8.35 -36.81 9.12
C LEU A 43 9.66 -36.27 9.70
N HIS A 44 10.63 -37.15 9.99
CA HIS A 44 11.92 -36.75 10.53
C HIS A 44 12.74 -35.91 9.55
N ILE A 45 12.75 -36.29 8.26
CA ILE A 45 13.44 -35.54 7.21
C ILE A 45 12.75 -34.20 6.99
N ALA A 46 11.41 -34.19 6.89
CA ALA A 46 10.63 -32.97 6.64
C ALA A 46 10.85 -31.90 7.73
N ALA A 47 10.91 -32.29 9.00
CA ALA A 47 11.12 -31.35 10.11
C ALA A 47 12.52 -30.70 10.11
N ARG A 48 13.55 -31.40 9.60
CA ARG A 48 14.94 -30.91 9.60
C ARG A 48 15.31 -30.19 8.31
N MET A 49 14.87 -30.74 7.19
CA MET A 49 15.18 -30.21 5.87
C MET A 49 14.23 -29.06 5.52
N VAL A 50 12.94 -29.16 5.86
CA VAL A 50 11.87 -28.27 5.40
C VAL A 50 11.84 -28.23 3.85
N PRO A 51 11.46 -29.33 3.18
CA PRO A 51 11.39 -29.39 1.73
C PRO A 51 10.39 -28.38 1.16
N ASP A 52 10.56 -28.01 -0.10
CA ASP A 52 9.68 -27.09 -0.82
C ASP A 52 8.45 -27.82 -1.40
N LEU A 53 8.53 -29.15 -1.54
CA LEU A 53 7.41 -30.02 -1.94
C LEU A 53 7.62 -31.46 -1.46
N ILE A 54 6.53 -32.17 -1.19
CA ILE A 54 6.56 -33.59 -0.82
C ILE A 54 5.72 -34.39 -1.83
N LEU A 55 6.31 -35.43 -2.42
CA LEU A 55 5.60 -36.46 -3.17
C LEU A 55 5.44 -37.67 -2.26
N LEU A 56 4.19 -38.05 -1.98
CA LEU A 56 3.86 -38.97 -0.90
C LEU A 56 2.99 -40.12 -1.39
N ASP A 57 3.51 -41.33 -1.38
CA ASP A 57 2.71 -42.51 -1.63
C ASP A 57 1.63 -42.69 -0.55
N VAL A 58 0.43 -43.05 -1.00
CA VAL A 58 -0.71 -43.27 -0.09
C VAL A 58 -0.59 -44.63 0.60
N MET A 59 -0.12 -45.66 -0.12
CA MET A 59 -0.19 -47.05 0.30
C MET A 59 1.15 -47.53 0.86
N MET A 60 1.44 -47.20 2.12
CA MET A 60 2.66 -47.64 2.79
C MET A 60 2.39 -48.56 4.00
N PRO A 61 3.32 -49.48 4.33
CA PRO A 61 3.28 -50.25 5.56
C PRO A 61 3.38 -49.37 6.81
N ASP A 62 2.77 -49.83 7.91
CA ASP A 62 2.71 -49.20 9.23
C ASP A 62 1.94 -47.88 9.33
N MET A 63 2.20 -46.92 8.43
CA MET A 63 1.61 -45.58 8.43
C MET A 63 1.28 -45.17 7.00
N ASP A 64 0.00 -45.03 6.72
CA ASP A 64 -0.47 -44.57 5.41
C ASP A 64 -0.08 -43.11 5.13
N GLY A 65 -0.09 -42.74 3.85
CA GLY A 65 0.27 -41.39 3.42
C GLY A 65 -0.67 -40.31 3.95
N PHE A 66 -1.95 -40.62 4.23
CA PHE A 66 -2.88 -39.62 4.77
C PHE A 66 -2.54 -39.23 6.20
N GLU A 67 -2.15 -40.19 7.04
CA GLU A 67 -1.69 -39.95 8.40
C GLU A 67 -0.35 -39.19 8.42
N VAL A 68 0.57 -39.49 7.49
CA VAL A 68 1.79 -38.69 7.32
C VAL A 68 1.44 -37.23 6.97
N CYS A 69 0.56 -37.02 5.99
CA CYS A 69 0.13 -35.69 5.58
C CYS A 69 -0.52 -34.93 6.74
N ARG A 70 -1.45 -35.57 7.47
CA ARG A 70 -2.10 -34.98 8.65
C ARG A 70 -1.08 -34.48 9.68
N ARG A 71 -0.05 -35.27 9.98
CA ARG A 71 1.01 -34.86 10.92
C ARG A 71 1.86 -33.72 10.40
N LEU A 72 2.21 -33.74 9.11
CA LEU A 72 2.92 -32.63 8.46
C LEU A 72 2.10 -31.33 8.54
N LYS A 73 0.77 -31.40 8.38
CA LYS A 73 -0.13 -30.25 8.46
C LYS A 73 -0.41 -29.74 9.87
N GLN A 74 -0.19 -30.56 10.89
CA GLN A 74 -0.33 -30.15 12.30
C GLN A 74 0.92 -29.44 12.85
N ASP A 75 2.08 -29.63 12.24
CA ASP A 75 3.34 -29.00 12.66
C ASP A 75 3.51 -27.61 12.02
N ALA A 76 3.78 -26.60 12.84
CA ALA A 76 3.93 -25.21 12.39
C ALA A 76 5.06 -25.01 11.37
N VAL A 77 6.10 -25.86 11.38
CA VAL A 77 7.23 -25.79 10.46
C VAL A 77 6.88 -26.39 9.10
N THR A 78 6.12 -27.48 9.07
CA THR A 78 5.86 -28.24 7.83
C THR A 78 4.48 -28.02 7.24
N ARG A 79 3.55 -27.35 7.94
CA ARG A 79 2.15 -27.22 7.51
C ARG A 79 1.96 -26.53 6.16
N GLU A 80 2.85 -25.60 5.82
CA GLU A 80 2.78 -24.85 4.56
C GLU A 80 3.38 -25.62 3.37
N ILE A 81 4.05 -26.74 3.60
CA ILE A 81 4.71 -27.50 2.53
C ILE A 81 3.63 -28.20 1.68
N PRO A 82 3.60 -27.99 0.35
CA PRO A 82 2.65 -28.67 -0.52
C PRO A 82 2.95 -30.18 -0.56
N VAL A 83 1.89 -30.98 -0.35
CA VAL A 83 1.94 -32.45 -0.41
C VAL A 83 1.13 -32.91 -1.62
N ILE A 84 1.79 -33.57 -2.57
CA ILE A 84 1.15 -34.24 -3.70
C ILE A 84 1.13 -35.73 -3.42
N PHE A 85 -0.05 -36.32 -3.38
CA PHE A 85 -0.19 -37.76 -3.18
C PHE A 85 0.17 -38.55 -4.43
N ILE A 86 0.72 -39.74 -4.28
CA ILE A 86 0.82 -40.73 -5.33
C ILE A 86 -0.05 -41.91 -4.93
N THR A 87 -1.01 -42.30 -5.77
CA THR A 87 -2.04 -43.29 -5.42
C THR A 87 -2.22 -44.34 -6.52
N ALA A 88 -2.61 -45.55 -6.17
CA ALA A 88 -3.04 -46.56 -7.15
C ALA A 88 -4.34 -46.15 -7.87
N GLN A 89 -4.52 -46.62 -9.11
CA GLN A 89 -5.72 -46.38 -9.91
C GLN A 89 -6.98 -46.95 -9.23
N GLY A 90 -8.08 -46.18 -9.20
CA GLY A 90 -9.40 -46.65 -8.73
C GLY A 90 -9.84 -46.21 -7.32
N LEU A 91 -9.07 -45.37 -6.63
CA LEU A 91 -9.39 -44.84 -5.29
C LEU A 91 -10.17 -43.52 -5.34
N THR A 92 -11.31 -43.48 -6.01
CA THR A 92 -12.13 -42.25 -6.17
C THR A 92 -12.60 -41.66 -4.83
N GLU A 93 -12.93 -42.51 -3.85
CA GLU A 93 -13.32 -42.07 -2.49
C GLU A 93 -12.13 -41.50 -1.69
N SER A 94 -10.91 -41.95 -2.01
CA SER A 94 -9.69 -41.55 -1.29
C SER A 94 -9.15 -40.19 -1.74
N LEU A 95 -9.56 -39.70 -2.91
CA LEU A 95 -9.13 -38.39 -3.43
C LEU A 95 -9.68 -37.24 -2.60
N VAL A 96 -10.97 -37.30 -2.23
CA VAL A 96 -11.61 -36.29 -1.38
C VAL A 96 -10.93 -36.25 -0.01
N SER A 97 -10.69 -37.42 0.59
CA SER A 97 -10.01 -37.52 1.88
C SER A 97 -8.59 -36.94 1.86
N GLY A 98 -7.88 -37.02 0.73
CA GLY A 98 -6.56 -36.44 0.54
C GLY A 98 -6.54 -34.91 0.63
N PHE A 99 -7.52 -34.26 -0.01
CA PHE A 99 -7.67 -32.81 0.09
C PHE A 99 -8.12 -32.37 1.49
N GLU A 100 -8.99 -33.14 2.14
CA GLU A 100 -9.45 -32.87 3.51
C GLU A 100 -8.31 -32.92 4.55
N VAL A 101 -7.32 -33.80 4.37
CA VAL A 101 -6.13 -33.84 5.24
C VAL A 101 -5.05 -32.81 4.87
N GLY A 102 -5.28 -32.01 3.82
CA GLY A 102 -4.42 -30.91 3.41
C GLY A 102 -3.45 -31.22 2.26
N GLY A 103 -3.66 -32.31 1.52
CA GLY A 103 -2.99 -32.52 0.23
C GLY A 103 -3.39 -31.45 -0.78
N VAL A 104 -2.46 -31.05 -1.63
CA VAL A 104 -2.72 -30.02 -2.66
C VAL A 104 -3.04 -30.64 -4.02
N ASP A 105 -2.69 -31.90 -4.22
CA ASP A 105 -2.96 -32.65 -5.46
C ASP A 105 -2.68 -34.15 -5.31
N TYR A 106 -2.92 -34.92 -6.37
CA TYR A 106 -2.58 -36.34 -6.46
C TYR A 106 -2.12 -36.77 -7.87
N ILE A 107 -1.30 -37.82 -7.96
CA ILE A 107 -0.83 -38.46 -9.19
C ILE A 107 -1.25 -39.93 -9.15
N ALA A 108 -1.92 -40.42 -10.20
CA ALA A 108 -2.36 -41.80 -10.27
C ALA A 108 -1.26 -42.72 -10.85
N LYS A 109 -0.98 -43.84 -10.19
CA LYS A 109 -0.14 -44.94 -10.69
C LYS A 109 -0.97 -45.81 -11.66
N PRO A 110 -0.44 -46.21 -12.82
CA PRO A 110 0.87 -45.82 -13.37
C PRO A 110 0.85 -44.38 -13.91
N PHE A 111 1.88 -43.60 -13.57
CA PHE A 111 2.01 -42.20 -14.00
C PHE A 111 2.99 -42.06 -15.17
N ARG A 112 2.86 -40.94 -15.89
CA ARG A 112 3.80 -40.54 -16.94
C ARG A 112 4.74 -39.47 -16.41
N ASP A 113 6.00 -39.49 -16.85
CA ASP A 113 7.04 -38.53 -16.47
C ASP A 113 6.57 -37.07 -16.57
N GLN A 114 5.94 -36.71 -17.69
CA GLN A 114 5.41 -35.37 -17.91
C GLN A 114 4.34 -34.96 -16.90
N GLU A 115 3.51 -35.90 -16.42
CA GLU A 115 2.47 -35.60 -15.43
C GLU A 115 3.10 -35.22 -14.09
N VAL A 116 4.10 -35.98 -13.65
CA VAL A 116 4.85 -35.70 -12.42
C VAL A 116 5.52 -34.33 -12.52
N LEU A 117 6.26 -34.10 -13.62
CA LEU A 117 7.02 -32.86 -13.82
C LEU A 117 6.12 -31.62 -13.85
N VAL A 118 5.00 -31.68 -14.57
CA VAL A 118 4.07 -30.54 -14.66
C VAL A 118 3.44 -30.23 -13.31
N ARG A 119 2.99 -31.25 -12.56
CA ARG A 119 2.38 -31.02 -11.24
C ARG A 119 3.38 -30.50 -10.22
N VAL A 120 4.58 -31.09 -10.17
CA VAL A 120 5.67 -30.63 -9.29
C VAL A 120 5.99 -29.16 -9.58
N ARG A 121 6.22 -28.81 -10.86
CA ARG A 121 6.53 -27.43 -11.27
C ARG A 121 5.42 -26.45 -10.91
N THR A 122 4.16 -26.84 -11.11
CA THR A 122 3.00 -26.01 -10.82
C THR A 122 2.89 -25.71 -9.33
N HIS A 123 2.94 -26.74 -8.48
CA HIS A 123 2.79 -26.55 -7.04
C HIS A 123 4.00 -25.88 -6.38
N LEU A 124 5.22 -26.10 -6.90
CA LEU A 124 6.39 -25.31 -6.48
C LEU A 124 6.22 -23.82 -6.83
N SER A 125 5.71 -23.53 -8.03
CA SER A 125 5.48 -22.14 -8.46
C SER A 125 4.42 -21.45 -7.58
N ILE A 126 3.33 -22.15 -7.25
CA ILE A 126 2.28 -21.63 -6.36
C ILE A 126 2.84 -21.36 -4.97
N ALA A 127 3.59 -22.30 -4.39
CA ALA A 127 4.19 -22.13 -3.07
C ALA A 127 5.20 -20.96 -3.03
N MET A 128 6.03 -20.83 -4.07
CA MET A 128 6.98 -19.73 -4.21
C MET A 128 6.28 -18.37 -4.34
N LEU A 129 5.26 -18.27 -5.20
CA LEU A 129 4.50 -17.04 -5.40
C LEU A 129 3.74 -16.63 -4.13
N SER A 130 3.15 -17.59 -3.44
CA SER A 130 2.47 -17.36 -2.15
C SER A 130 3.44 -16.79 -1.11
N ARG A 131 4.64 -17.37 -1.00
CA ARG A 131 5.69 -16.88 -0.10
C ARG A 131 6.12 -15.45 -0.46
N GLN A 132 6.35 -15.18 -1.75
CA GLN A 132 6.72 -13.83 -2.22
C GLN A 132 5.63 -12.80 -1.96
N LEU A 133 4.36 -13.17 -2.12
CA LEU A 133 3.23 -12.30 -1.84
C LEU A 133 3.15 -11.96 -0.35
N ALA A 134 3.30 -12.95 0.53
CA ALA A 134 3.32 -12.74 1.97
C ALA A 134 4.48 -11.81 2.40
N GLU A 135 5.68 -12.02 1.85
CA GLU A 135 6.84 -11.15 2.09
C GLU A 135 6.59 -9.70 1.63
N ARG A 136 6.02 -9.53 0.43
CA ARG A 136 5.70 -8.21 -0.11
C ARG A 136 4.63 -7.50 0.70
N ASN A 137 3.58 -8.20 1.12
CA ASN A 137 2.53 -7.63 1.95
C ASN A 137 3.11 -7.13 3.28
N GLY A 138 3.95 -7.94 3.94
CA GLY A 138 4.62 -7.52 5.18
C GLY A 138 5.54 -6.30 4.99
N LEU A 139 6.19 -6.16 3.84
CA LEU A 139 6.99 -4.97 3.52
C LEU A 139 6.11 -3.73 3.27
N LEU A 140 5.00 -3.90 2.54
CA LEU A 140 4.07 -2.80 2.25
C LEU A 140 3.42 -2.27 3.54
N GLU A 141 3.02 -3.16 4.45
CA GLU A 141 2.45 -2.77 5.74
C GLU A 141 3.42 -1.91 6.57
N ARG A 142 4.71 -2.27 6.59
CA ARG A 142 5.74 -1.46 7.26
C ARG A 142 5.90 -0.08 6.63
N LYS A 143 5.94 -0.01 5.29
CA LYS A 143 6.04 1.27 4.59
C LYS A 143 4.82 2.16 4.80
N ASN A 144 3.63 1.57 4.86
CA ASN A 144 2.40 2.33 5.14
C ASN A 144 2.44 2.93 6.54
N ALA A 145 2.87 2.16 7.55
CA ALA A 145 3.04 2.68 8.91
C ALA A 145 4.06 3.83 8.97
N GLU A 146 5.20 3.70 8.29
CA GLU A 146 6.22 4.77 8.20
C GLU A 146 5.66 6.06 7.55
N LEU A 147 4.91 5.93 6.46
CA LEU A 147 4.30 7.07 5.77
C LEU A 147 3.21 7.73 6.60
N GLU A 148 2.41 6.96 7.33
CA GLU A 148 1.38 7.49 8.23
C GLU A 148 1.98 8.35 9.35
N GLU A 149 3.10 7.91 9.94
CA GLU A 149 3.85 8.71 10.91
C GLU A 149 4.40 10.01 10.30
N GLU A 150 4.97 9.94 9.09
CA GLU A 150 5.50 11.13 8.40
C GLU A 150 4.38 12.13 8.10
N ILE A 151 3.22 11.67 7.63
CA ILE A 151 2.06 12.52 7.34
C ILE A 151 1.55 13.16 8.64
N ALA A 152 1.48 12.41 9.74
CA ALA A 152 1.07 12.94 11.04
C ALA A 152 2.02 14.04 11.52
N LEU A 153 3.32 13.84 11.41
CA LEU A 153 4.33 14.84 11.76
C LEU A 153 4.21 16.09 10.90
N ARG A 154 4.07 15.94 9.57
CA ARG A 154 3.88 17.06 8.64
C ARG A 154 2.62 17.86 8.96
N LYS A 155 1.51 17.19 9.32
CA LYS A 155 0.27 17.87 9.74
C LYS A 155 0.48 18.69 11.02
N LEU A 156 1.18 18.13 12.01
CA LEU A 156 1.48 18.83 13.27
C LEU A 156 2.36 20.07 13.04
N LEU A 157 3.43 19.92 12.24
CA LEU A 157 4.31 21.04 11.87
C LEU A 157 3.55 22.14 11.12
N LYS A 158 2.68 21.77 10.17
CA LYS A 158 1.81 22.74 9.47
C LYS A 158 0.89 23.48 10.44
N GLY A 159 0.29 22.79 11.41
CA GLY A 159 -0.55 23.41 12.45
C GLY A 159 0.20 24.40 13.34
N GLN A 160 1.48 24.13 13.64
CA GLN A 160 2.33 25.06 14.37
C GLN A 160 2.70 26.29 13.52
N LEU A 161 3.00 26.09 12.24
CA LEU A 161 3.27 27.17 11.30
C LEU A 161 2.06 28.09 11.11
N THR A 162 0.84 27.55 11.01
CA THR A 162 -0.37 28.37 10.95
C THR A 162 -0.56 29.18 12.23
N GLY A 163 -0.32 28.60 13.42
CA GLY A 163 -0.39 29.36 14.68
C GLY A 163 0.67 30.45 14.83
N VAL A 164 1.85 30.29 14.21
CA VAL A 164 2.86 31.36 14.13
C VAL A 164 2.48 32.41 13.09
N ALA A 165 1.95 32.02 11.94
CA ALA A 165 1.46 32.94 10.91
C ALA A 165 0.24 33.76 11.37
N GLU A 166 -0.63 33.18 12.20
CA GLU A 166 -1.76 33.88 12.85
C GLU A 166 -1.27 34.92 13.88
N ARG A 167 -0.21 34.60 14.63
CA ARG A 167 0.44 35.57 15.53
C ARG A 167 1.21 36.64 14.78
N GLU A 168 1.82 36.30 13.65
CA GLU A 168 2.36 37.31 12.76
C GLU A 168 1.23 38.19 12.23
N ALA A 169 0.05 37.66 11.92
CA ALA A 169 -1.10 38.40 11.37
C ALA A 169 -1.53 39.61 12.24
N GLU A 170 -1.38 39.52 13.57
CA GLU A 170 -1.59 40.64 14.50
C GLU A 170 -0.62 41.81 14.28
N ASN A 171 0.51 41.60 13.60
CA ASN A 171 1.48 42.62 13.20
C ASN A 171 1.27 43.16 11.77
N TRP A 172 0.13 42.94 11.10
CA TRP A 172 -0.06 43.44 9.71
C TRP A 172 -1.09 44.56 9.67
N GLY A 173 -0.67 45.77 10.02
CA GLY A 173 -1.39 47.00 9.70
C GLY A 173 -0.52 47.96 8.90
N LEU A 174 -1.14 48.99 8.32
CA LEU A 174 -0.47 50.07 7.55
C LEU A 174 0.79 50.59 8.25
N GLN A 175 0.79 50.61 9.58
CA GLN A 175 1.90 51.03 10.44
C GLN A 175 3.22 50.26 10.23
N ASN A 176 3.18 49.06 9.65
CA ASN A 176 4.36 48.22 9.45
C ASN A 176 4.86 48.18 8.00
N ILE A 177 4.19 48.89 7.07
CA ILE A 177 4.70 49.12 5.72
C ILE A 177 5.76 50.24 5.78
N VAL A 178 7.03 49.89 5.57
CA VAL A 178 8.15 50.84 5.62
C VAL A 178 8.47 51.35 4.23
N GLY A 179 8.23 52.64 3.97
CA GLY A 179 8.62 53.31 2.73
C GLY A 179 8.18 54.78 2.71
N ARG A 180 8.98 55.65 2.07
CA ARG A 180 8.71 57.09 1.93
C ARG A 180 8.77 57.59 0.49
N SER A 181 8.66 56.67 -0.48
CA SER A 181 8.62 57.06 -1.88
C SER A 181 7.23 57.57 -2.23
N ALA A 182 7.14 58.51 -3.18
CA ALA A 182 5.84 59.03 -3.64
C ALA A 182 4.91 57.94 -4.22
N THR A 183 5.46 56.80 -4.62
CA THR A 183 4.67 55.63 -5.06
C THR A 183 4.07 54.88 -3.87
N ILE A 184 4.85 54.67 -2.80
CA ILE A 184 4.35 54.02 -1.58
C ILE A 184 3.30 54.91 -0.91
N GLU A 185 3.52 56.22 -0.82
CA GLU A 185 2.55 57.15 -0.23
C GLU A 185 1.21 57.14 -0.97
N ARG A 186 1.23 57.11 -2.30
CA ARG A 186 0.01 56.94 -3.11
C ARG A 186 -0.69 55.61 -2.85
N LEU A 187 0.07 54.52 -2.81
CA LEU A 187 -0.47 53.19 -2.53
C LEU A 187 -1.12 53.12 -1.14
N LEU A 188 -0.51 53.71 -0.11
CA LEU A 188 -1.08 53.76 1.23
C LEU A 188 -2.40 54.54 1.26
N HIS A 189 -2.49 55.66 0.53
CA HIS A 189 -3.73 56.43 0.39
C HIS A 189 -4.83 55.63 -0.33
N GLU A 190 -4.49 54.90 -1.39
CA GLU A 190 -5.44 54.00 -2.09
C GLU A 190 -5.94 52.88 -1.15
N VAL A 191 -5.07 52.32 -0.31
CA VAL A 191 -5.45 51.31 0.68
C VAL A 191 -6.39 51.89 1.74
N GLU A 192 -6.14 53.10 2.24
CA GLU A 192 -7.03 53.79 3.20
C GLU A 192 -8.43 54.05 2.61
N GLU A 193 -8.51 54.46 1.34
CA GLU A 193 -9.78 54.61 0.65
C GLU A 193 -10.53 53.27 0.52
N LEU A 194 -9.83 52.19 0.19
CA LEU A 194 -10.41 50.85 0.08
C LEU A 194 -10.93 50.31 1.42
N GLN A 195 -10.29 50.65 2.54
CA GLN A 195 -10.74 50.24 3.88
C GLN A 195 -12.14 50.78 4.22
N SER A 196 -12.53 51.91 3.63
CA SER A 196 -13.84 52.53 3.81
C SER A 196 -14.93 51.95 2.89
N HIS A 197 -14.56 51.15 1.88
CA HIS A 197 -15.47 50.61 0.85
C HIS A 197 -15.57 49.09 0.93
N ALA A 198 -16.36 48.62 1.90
CA ALA A 198 -16.56 47.19 2.12
C ALA A 198 -17.23 46.50 0.91
N GLY A 199 -16.66 45.38 0.47
CA GLY A 199 -17.27 44.48 -0.51
C GLY A 199 -16.79 44.62 -1.96
N THR A 200 -15.86 45.53 -2.24
CA THR A 200 -15.24 45.66 -3.57
C THR A 200 -14.09 44.65 -3.72
N PRO A 201 -14.09 43.78 -4.75
CA PRO A 201 -12.93 42.95 -5.08
C PRO A 201 -11.74 43.81 -5.51
N VAL A 202 -10.56 43.54 -4.96
CA VAL A 202 -9.33 44.29 -5.24
C VAL A 202 -8.35 43.40 -5.99
N LEU A 203 -7.78 43.92 -7.08
CA LEU A 203 -6.70 43.27 -7.83
C LEU A 203 -5.37 43.96 -7.50
N ILE A 204 -4.42 43.20 -6.96
CA ILE A 204 -3.09 43.71 -6.59
C ILE A 204 -2.06 43.21 -7.61
N GLN A 205 -1.41 44.12 -8.33
CA GLN A 205 -0.42 43.79 -9.35
C GLN A 205 0.99 44.18 -8.91
N GLY A 206 1.97 43.40 -9.34
CA GLY A 206 3.38 43.65 -9.06
C GLY A 206 4.24 42.41 -9.29
N GLU A 207 5.55 42.61 -9.39
CA GLU A 207 6.54 41.53 -9.55
C GLU A 207 6.53 40.56 -8.36
N SER A 208 7.16 39.40 -8.49
CA SER A 208 7.28 38.46 -7.37
C SER A 208 8.14 39.06 -6.25
N GLY A 209 7.74 38.85 -4.99
CA GLY A 209 8.48 39.35 -3.82
C GLY A 209 8.30 40.83 -3.47
N VAL A 210 7.48 41.61 -4.19
CA VAL A 210 7.30 43.06 -3.91
C VAL A 210 6.34 43.39 -2.76
N GLY A 211 5.82 42.37 -2.06
CA GLY A 211 4.94 42.58 -0.91
C GLY A 211 3.44 42.71 -1.23
N LYS A 212 2.94 42.06 -2.28
CA LYS A 212 1.49 42.08 -2.63
C LYS A 212 0.59 41.62 -1.47
N GLU A 213 1.03 40.60 -0.73
CA GLU A 213 0.32 40.12 0.46
C GLU A 213 0.27 41.16 1.60
N LEU A 214 1.33 41.97 1.78
CA LEU A 214 1.32 43.08 2.75
C LEU A 214 0.17 44.03 2.48
N VAL A 215 -0.03 44.38 1.21
CA VAL A 215 -1.10 45.28 0.76
C VAL A 215 -2.47 44.65 1.00
N ALA A 216 -2.65 43.37 0.65
CA ALA A 216 -3.90 42.66 0.89
C ALA A 216 -4.28 42.62 2.38
N ARG A 217 -3.30 42.36 3.24
CA ARG A 217 -3.48 42.36 4.70
C ARG A 217 -3.80 43.76 5.23
N ALA A 218 -3.14 44.80 4.72
CA ALA A 218 -3.43 46.18 5.10
C ALA A 218 -4.87 46.59 4.76
N VAL A 219 -5.40 46.16 3.61
CA VAL A 219 -6.82 46.39 3.25
C VAL A 219 -7.75 45.65 4.21
N HIS A 220 -7.45 44.39 4.56
CA HIS A 220 -8.28 43.60 5.46
C HIS A 220 -8.30 44.13 6.90
N TYR A 221 -7.13 44.30 7.53
CA TYR A 221 -7.01 44.65 8.94
C TYR A 221 -7.35 46.12 9.25
N GLY A 222 -7.31 47.00 8.25
CA GLY A 222 -7.83 48.37 8.41
C GLY A 222 -9.31 48.54 8.01
N GLY A 223 -9.92 47.54 7.38
CA GLY A 223 -11.29 47.61 6.88
C GLY A 223 -12.35 47.16 7.89
N SER A 224 -13.61 47.14 7.45
CA SER A 224 -14.75 46.70 8.27
C SER A 224 -14.78 45.20 8.60
N ARG A 225 -13.95 44.40 7.93
CA ARG A 225 -13.85 42.94 8.14
C ARG A 225 -12.62 42.52 8.95
N ARG A 226 -11.93 43.46 9.59
CA ARG A 226 -10.69 43.24 10.34
C ARG A 226 -10.76 42.16 11.42
N ASP A 227 -11.95 41.94 11.98
CA ASP A 227 -12.20 40.97 13.06
C ASP A 227 -12.60 39.58 12.51
N GLY A 228 -12.76 39.47 11.17
CA GLY A 228 -13.04 38.22 10.47
C GLY A 228 -11.78 37.50 9.99
N PRO A 229 -11.89 36.27 9.47
CA PRO A 229 -10.75 35.49 9.01
C PRO A 229 -10.09 36.07 7.75
N PHE A 230 -8.76 36.13 7.70
CA PHE A 230 -7.99 36.35 6.48
C PHE A 230 -7.45 35.01 5.96
N VAL A 231 -8.08 34.47 4.91
CA VAL A 231 -7.68 33.18 4.32
C VAL A 231 -6.87 33.43 3.07
N ARG A 232 -5.61 33.03 3.08
CA ARG A 232 -4.73 33.03 1.89
C ARG A 232 -4.86 31.71 1.15
N VAL A 233 -5.07 31.79 -0.16
CA VAL A 233 -5.12 30.66 -1.08
C VAL A 233 -3.98 30.79 -2.08
N ASP A 234 -3.09 29.82 -2.08
CA ASP A 234 -2.02 29.70 -3.07
C ASP A 234 -2.57 29.04 -4.33
N CYS A 235 -2.77 29.81 -5.39
CA CYS A 235 -3.34 29.37 -6.65
C CYS A 235 -2.42 28.38 -7.39
N ALA A 236 -1.13 28.31 -7.09
CA ALA A 236 -0.24 27.30 -7.66
C ALA A 236 -0.58 25.89 -7.14
N GLN A 237 -1.18 25.78 -5.94
CA GLN A 237 -1.64 24.52 -5.37
C GLN A 237 -3.00 24.08 -5.91
N ILE A 238 -3.73 24.98 -6.59
CA ILE A 238 -4.98 24.63 -7.27
C ILE A 238 -4.60 24.06 -8.64
N PRO A 239 -4.93 22.79 -8.93
CA PRO A 239 -4.61 22.18 -10.22
C PRO A 239 -5.20 23.00 -11.37
N ARG A 240 -4.33 23.63 -12.19
CA ARG A 240 -4.75 24.44 -13.35
C ARG A 240 -5.40 23.59 -14.44
N ASP A 241 -5.04 22.32 -14.51
CA ASP A 241 -5.60 21.32 -15.43
C ASP A 241 -6.90 20.69 -14.88
N ILE A 242 -7.93 21.51 -14.65
CA ILE A 242 -9.31 21.06 -14.30
C ILE A 242 -9.90 20.15 -15.42
N VAL A 243 -9.18 19.84 -16.49
CA VAL A 243 -9.79 19.36 -17.74
C VAL A 243 -9.78 17.84 -17.88
N LYS A 244 -8.87 17.08 -17.24
CA LYS A 244 -8.57 15.69 -17.67
C LYS A 244 -9.44 14.58 -17.05
N SER A 245 -9.94 14.73 -15.82
CA SER A 245 -10.83 13.73 -15.18
C SER A 245 -11.84 14.38 -14.23
N PHE A 246 -13.01 13.75 -14.06
CA PHE A 246 -14.07 14.22 -13.15
C PHE A 246 -13.59 14.26 -11.68
N GLU A 247 -12.75 13.31 -11.30
CA GLU A 247 -12.20 13.19 -9.95
C GLU A 247 -11.27 14.37 -9.60
N GLN A 248 -10.37 14.75 -10.52
CA GLN A 248 -9.49 15.92 -10.35
C GLN A 248 -10.27 17.24 -10.26
N ARG A 249 -11.40 17.36 -10.99
CA ARG A 249 -12.30 18.51 -10.87
C ARG A 249 -12.95 18.57 -9.50
N SER A 250 -13.44 17.43 -9.04
CA SER A 250 -14.13 17.31 -7.76
C SER A 250 -13.19 17.64 -6.60
N GLN A 251 -11.92 17.22 -6.69
CA GLN A 251 -10.90 17.52 -5.70
C GLN A 251 -10.49 19.01 -5.69
N ALA A 252 -10.31 19.63 -6.86
CA ALA A 252 -9.99 21.06 -6.95
C ALA A 252 -11.15 21.96 -6.46
N LEU A 253 -12.39 21.63 -6.84
CA LEU A 253 -13.59 22.36 -6.38
C LEU A 253 -13.85 22.14 -4.89
N SER A 254 -13.53 20.95 -4.37
CA SER A 254 -13.59 20.63 -2.95
C SER A 254 -12.72 21.57 -2.10
N LEU A 255 -11.53 21.95 -2.56
CA LEU A 255 -10.68 22.91 -1.83
C LEU A 255 -11.34 24.29 -1.71
N LEU A 256 -12.01 24.76 -2.77
CA LEU A 256 -12.65 26.07 -2.78
C LEU A 256 -13.99 26.07 -2.03
N PHE A 257 -14.87 25.12 -2.34
CA PHE A 257 -16.26 25.11 -1.93
C PHE A 257 -16.59 24.10 -0.81
N GLY A 258 -15.68 23.17 -0.53
CA GLY A 258 -15.89 22.06 0.39
C GLY A 258 -16.56 20.85 -0.29
N HIS A 259 -16.71 19.78 0.47
CA HIS A 259 -17.48 18.61 0.07
C HIS A 259 -18.13 17.94 1.27
N VAL A 260 -19.16 17.16 0.99
CA VAL A 260 -19.74 16.20 1.93
C VAL A 260 -19.18 14.81 1.68
N ARG A 261 -19.18 13.98 2.70
CA ARG A 261 -18.78 12.57 2.60
C ARG A 261 -19.51 11.88 1.45
N GLY A 262 -18.73 11.19 0.60
CA GLY A 262 -19.23 10.48 -0.57
C GLY A 262 -19.46 11.34 -1.82
N ALA A 263 -19.04 12.61 -1.84
CA ALA A 263 -19.16 13.47 -3.02
C ALA A 263 -18.33 13.00 -4.23
N PHE A 264 -17.21 12.30 -4.00
CA PHE A 264 -16.34 11.69 -5.01
C PHE A 264 -15.57 10.51 -4.39
N GLU A 265 -14.87 9.73 -5.22
CA GLU A 265 -14.03 8.61 -4.76
C GLU A 265 -12.88 9.15 -3.89
N GLY A 266 -12.78 8.68 -2.64
CA GLY A 266 -11.84 9.21 -1.62
C GLY A 266 -12.37 10.36 -0.75
N ALA A 267 -13.64 10.78 -0.91
CA ALA A 267 -14.30 11.71 0.00
C ALA A 267 -14.80 10.99 1.28
N ASP A 268 -13.86 10.60 2.15
CA ASP A 268 -14.16 9.76 3.32
C ASP A 268 -14.89 10.51 4.46
N ASP A 269 -14.77 11.85 4.49
CA ASP A 269 -15.32 12.74 5.52
C ASP A 269 -15.89 14.03 4.90
N ASP A 270 -16.56 14.86 5.73
CA ASP A 270 -16.96 16.21 5.35
C ASP A 270 -15.76 17.18 5.42
N HIS A 271 -15.69 18.11 4.48
CA HIS A 271 -14.62 19.11 4.43
C HIS A 271 -15.15 20.51 4.11
N ASP A 272 -14.76 21.49 4.92
CA ASP A 272 -15.07 22.90 4.69
C ASP A 272 -14.05 23.51 3.72
N GLY A 273 -14.52 24.06 2.60
CA GLY A 273 -13.66 24.75 1.64
C GLY A 273 -13.28 26.17 2.04
N TYR A 274 -12.32 26.76 1.34
CA TYR A 274 -11.79 28.10 1.62
C TYR A 274 -12.87 29.20 1.67
N PHE A 275 -13.93 29.12 0.85
CA PHE A 275 -15.02 30.10 0.92
C PHE A 275 -15.77 30.06 2.25
N ARG A 276 -15.94 28.88 2.84
CA ARG A 276 -16.60 28.72 4.14
C ARG A 276 -15.67 29.11 5.28
N MET A 277 -14.38 28.78 5.17
CA MET A 277 -13.35 29.21 6.13
C MET A 277 -13.21 30.74 6.17
N ALA A 278 -13.39 31.43 5.03
CA ALA A 278 -13.29 32.89 4.92
C ALA A 278 -14.59 33.63 5.22
N HIS A 279 -15.64 32.94 5.69
CA HIS A 279 -16.95 33.55 5.92
C HIS A 279 -16.84 34.72 6.91
N GLY A 280 -17.41 35.87 6.55
CA GLY A 280 -17.34 37.10 7.34
C GLY A 280 -15.99 37.85 7.25
N GLY A 281 -15.00 37.31 6.54
CA GLY A 281 -13.65 37.88 6.43
C GLY A 281 -13.21 38.20 4.99
N THR A 282 -11.95 37.93 4.68
CA THR A 282 -11.32 38.17 3.38
C THR A 282 -10.65 36.90 2.85
N LEU A 283 -10.87 36.60 1.58
CA LEU A 283 -10.20 35.54 0.84
C LEU A 283 -9.20 36.18 -0.13
N TYR A 284 -7.90 35.91 0.05
CA TYR A 284 -6.82 36.43 -0.79
C TYR A 284 -6.25 35.30 -1.65
N PHE A 285 -6.33 35.46 -2.98
CA PHE A 285 -5.75 34.54 -3.96
C PHE A 285 -4.36 35.05 -4.35
N ASP A 286 -3.33 34.25 -4.05
CA ASP A 286 -1.94 34.52 -4.41
C ASP A 286 -1.55 33.68 -5.63
N GLU A 287 -0.88 34.28 -6.61
CA GLU A 287 -0.55 33.71 -7.95
C GLU A 287 -1.74 33.38 -8.87
#